data_AF-A0A0E3WE78-F1
#
_entry.id   AF-A0A0E3WE78-F1
#
_cell.length_a   1.000
_cell.length_b   1.000
_cell.length_c   1.000
_cell.angle_alpha   90.00
_cell.angle_beta   90.00
_cell.angle_gamma   90.00
#
_symmetry.space_group_name_H-M   'P 1'
#
loop_
_entity.id
_entity.type
_entity.pdbx_description
1 polymer ?
#
loop_
_entity_poly.entity_id
_entity_poly.type
_entity_poly.pdbx_seq_one_letter_code
_entity_poly.pdbx_strand_id
1 'polypeptide(L)'
;MAAAGHKSRARTFDGYKSHLSIDPDDELITEVAITAANAADREVIDELLGNPATDTTVHAATDVNATDADADADADADADADETITDHDGHVNAVSEPKEFEVYGDSAYADGATLDEQTQRGHDMRVKVPPVRNANGYSKDRFGIDMTAGTATCPAEHTVAISTGRRQQVARFGAFCKACPLRAQCTKARHGRVITIHAHEAALQHAKARQCDPAWQQDYRTYRPSVERKISHFTRRPWGGRKARCRGQKRILTDILARAGAINLARLATLGLHPHAKGWAIA
;
A
#
# COMPACT_ATOMS: atom_id res chain seq x y z
N MET A 1 -6.16 -3.16 9.52
CA MET A 1 -5.73 -4.53 9.17
C MET A 1 -5.96 -5.51 10.32
N ALA A 2 -6.37 -6.74 10.03
CA ALA A 2 -6.41 -7.82 11.02
C ALA A 2 -5.48 -8.95 10.57
N ALA A 3 -4.25 -8.95 11.09
CA ALA A 3 -3.40 -10.13 11.07
C ALA A 3 -3.65 -10.89 12.38
N ALA A 4 -4.50 -11.92 12.34
CA ALA A 4 -4.60 -12.88 13.43
C ALA A 4 -4.94 -14.26 12.86
N GLY A 5 -3.91 -15.10 12.75
CA GLY A 5 -4.05 -16.50 12.43
C GLY A 5 -2.75 -17.25 12.68
N HIS A 6 -2.65 -17.91 13.83
CA HIS A 6 -1.69 -18.98 14.01
C HIS A 6 -2.04 -20.10 13.02
N LYS A 7 -1.11 -20.46 12.12
CA LYS A 7 -1.25 -21.63 11.23
C LYS A 7 -1.34 -22.89 12.11
N SER A 8 -2.54 -23.38 12.37
CA SER A 8 -2.72 -24.74 12.85
C SER A 8 -2.99 -25.67 11.66
N ARG A 9 -2.34 -26.84 11.65
CA ARG A 9 -2.41 -27.86 10.58
C ARG A 9 -3.84 -28.32 10.22
N ALA A 10 -4.85 -27.97 11.02
CA ALA A 10 -6.24 -28.40 10.86
C ALA A 10 -7.17 -27.35 10.22
N ARG A 11 -6.76 -26.10 10.05
CA ARG A 11 -7.61 -25.04 9.45
C ARG A 11 -6.79 -24.11 8.56
N THR A 12 -6.85 -24.31 7.25
CA THR A 12 -6.43 -23.31 6.26
C THR A 12 -7.51 -22.22 6.18
N PHE A 13 -7.17 -21.03 6.65
CA PHE A 13 -7.93 -19.83 6.37
C PHE A 13 -7.23 -19.10 5.23
N ASP A 14 -7.94 -18.86 4.13
CA ASP A 14 -7.48 -17.97 3.08
C ASP A 14 -7.52 -16.55 3.65
N GLY A 15 -6.37 -16.09 4.16
CA GLY A 15 -6.23 -14.72 4.62
C GLY A 15 -6.24 -13.78 3.42
N TYR A 16 -7.02 -12.70 3.51
CA TYR A 16 -6.99 -11.60 2.55
C TYR A 16 -6.76 -10.28 3.28
N LYS A 17 -6.28 -9.28 2.55
CA LYS A 17 -6.27 -7.88 2.95
C LYS A 17 -7.27 -7.13 2.08
N SER A 18 -7.91 -6.13 2.66
CA SER A 18 -8.77 -5.19 1.94
C SER A 18 -8.12 -3.83 2.03
N HIS A 19 -8.15 -3.13 0.90
CA HIS A 19 -7.55 -1.82 0.71
C HIS A 19 -8.61 -0.89 0.15
N LEU A 20 -8.58 0.37 0.57
CA LEU A 20 -9.62 1.35 0.30
C LEU A 20 -8.96 2.68 0.01
N SER A 21 -9.40 3.35 -1.06
CA SER A 21 -9.15 4.77 -1.31
C SER A 21 -10.37 5.56 -0.87
N ILE A 22 -10.14 6.72 -0.28
CA ILE A 22 -11.18 7.58 0.26
C ILE A 22 -10.90 9.01 -0.20
N ASP A 23 -11.91 9.66 -0.73
CA ASP A 23 -11.92 11.12 -0.87
C ASP A 23 -12.07 11.74 0.53
N PRO A 24 -11.06 12.46 1.03
CA PRO A 24 -11.09 12.99 2.39
C PRO A 24 -12.14 14.11 2.59
N ASP A 25 -12.55 14.80 1.53
CA ASP A 25 -13.47 15.94 1.61
C ASP A 25 -14.90 15.45 1.78
N ASP A 26 -15.34 14.54 0.91
CA ASP A 26 -16.70 13.98 0.96
C ASP A 26 -16.80 12.74 1.87
N GLU A 27 -15.65 12.18 2.26
CA GLU A 27 -15.50 10.89 2.95
C GLU A 27 -16.16 9.73 2.18
N LEU A 28 -16.06 9.75 0.86
CA LEU A 28 -16.54 8.70 -0.03
C LEU A 28 -15.43 7.71 -0.35
N ILE A 29 -15.76 6.42 -0.35
CA ILE A 29 -14.85 5.38 -0.82
C ILE A 29 -14.84 5.46 -2.35
N THR A 30 -13.68 5.74 -2.93
CA THR A 30 -13.52 5.91 -4.38
C THR A 30 -13.07 4.61 -5.03
N GLU A 31 -12.16 3.88 -4.40
CA GLU A 31 -11.64 2.61 -4.89
C GLU A 31 -11.51 1.56 -3.79
N VAL A 32 -11.60 0.30 -4.21
CA VAL A 32 -11.58 -0.86 -3.33
C VAL A 32 -10.83 -2.00 -3.99
N ALA A 33 -9.84 -2.53 -3.29
CA ALA A 33 -9.05 -3.63 -3.79
C ALA A 33 -8.76 -4.68 -2.71
N ILE A 34 -8.37 -5.88 -3.15
CA ILE A 34 -8.01 -6.98 -2.26
C ILE A 34 -6.71 -7.64 -2.68
N THR A 35 -5.93 -8.06 -1.69
CA THR A 35 -4.73 -8.86 -1.91
C THR A 35 -4.74 -10.09 -1.01
N ALA A 36 -3.89 -11.07 -1.32
CA ALA A 36 -3.64 -12.17 -0.41
C ALA A 36 -2.99 -11.66 0.88
N ALA A 37 -3.23 -12.32 2.03
CA ALA A 37 -2.70 -11.83 3.31
C ALA A 37 -1.16 -11.76 3.39
N ASN A 38 -0.44 -12.47 2.53
CA ASN A 38 1.01 -12.46 2.43
C ASN A 38 1.56 -11.49 1.36
N ALA A 39 0.70 -10.91 0.53
CA ALA A 39 1.09 -9.91 -0.46
C ALA A 39 1.57 -8.64 0.24
N ALA A 40 2.52 -7.93 -0.37
CA ALA A 40 2.94 -6.64 0.12
C ALA A 40 1.83 -5.60 -0.12
N ASP A 41 1.64 -4.67 0.81
CA ASP A 41 0.57 -3.67 0.69
C ASP A 41 0.80 -2.72 -0.51
N ARG A 42 2.03 -2.64 -1.00
CA ARG A 42 2.41 -1.84 -2.17
C ARG A 42 1.85 -2.32 -3.50
N GLU A 43 1.55 -3.62 -3.62
CA GLU A 43 1.13 -4.25 -4.88
C GLU A 43 -0.20 -3.70 -5.41
N VAL A 44 -0.96 -2.99 -4.58
CA VAL A 44 -2.30 -2.52 -4.91
C VAL A 44 -2.40 -0.99 -5.02
N ILE A 45 -1.30 -0.27 -4.78
CA ILE A 45 -1.32 1.20 -4.74
C ILE A 45 -1.77 1.77 -6.09
N ASP A 46 -1.28 1.21 -7.19
CA ASP A 46 -1.61 1.66 -8.55
C ASP A 46 -3.10 1.50 -8.85
N GLU A 47 -3.68 0.33 -8.51
CA GLU A 47 -5.12 0.07 -8.61
C GLU A 47 -5.93 1.10 -7.78
N LEU A 48 -5.48 1.37 -6.56
CA LEU A 48 -6.15 2.31 -5.64
C LEU A 48 -6.06 3.77 -6.06
N LEU A 49 -5.01 4.17 -6.78
CA LEU A 49 -4.83 5.53 -7.26
C LEU A 49 -5.58 5.80 -8.58
N GLY A 50 -6.31 4.82 -9.12
CA GLY A 50 -6.97 4.95 -10.42
C GLY A 50 -5.99 5.01 -11.59
N ASN A 51 -4.72 4.68 -11.34
CA ASN A 51 -3.65 4.56 -12.31
C ASN A 51 -3.24 3.08 -12.36
N PRO A 52 -4.10 2.17 -12.86
CA PRO A 52 -3.67 0.79 -13.02
C PRO A 52 -2.43 0.83 -13.91
N ALA A 53 -1.28 0.40 -13.39
CA ALA A 53 -0.17 0.04 -14.24
C ALA A 53 -0.78 -0.90 -15.29
N THR A 54 -0.73 -0.51 -16.57
CA THR A 54 -1.07 -1.40 -17.68
C THR A 54 -0.02 -2.50 -17.68
N ASP A 55 -0.13 -3.46 -16.77
CA ASP A 55 0.84 -4.53 -16.65
C ASP A 55 0.36 -5.71 -17.49
N THR A 56 0.87 -5.71 -18.71
CA THR A 56 1.03 -6.92 -19.50
C THR A 56 2.10 -7.76 -18.79
N THR A 57 1.72 -8.56 -17.80
CA THR A 57 2.42 -9.81 -17.42
C THR A 57 1.63 -10.59 -16.37
N VAL A 58 0.52 -11.22 -16.77
CA VAL A 58 0.05 -12.40 -16.05
C VAL A 58 0.95 -13.57 -16.50
N HIS A 59 1.99 -13.85 -15.72
CA HIS A 59 2.76 -15.07 -15.87
C HIS A 59 1.87 -16.28 -15.57
N ALA A 60 1.52 -16.99 -16.63
CA ALA A 60 0.94 -18.31 -16.61
C ALA A 60 1.85 -19.28 -15.86
N ALA A 61 1.26 -19.97 -14.87
CA ALA A 61 1.79 -21.22 -14.37
C ALA A 61 0.60 -22.12 -14.01
N THR A 62 0.20 -22.99 -14.95
CA THR A 62 -0.09 -24.40 -14.64
C THR A 62 -0.18 -25.22 -15.92
N ASP A 63 0.87 -25.99 -16.18
CA ASP A 63 0.81 -27.25 -16.93
C ASP A 63 0.23 -28.34 -16.03
N VAL A 64 -0.76 -29.11 -16.50
CA VAL A 64 -0.80 -30.59 -16.47
C VAL A 64 -1.97 -31.14 -17.30
N ASN A 65 -1.63 -31.48 -18.54
CA ASN A 65 -1.92 -32.67 -19.38
C ASN A 65 -3.11 -33.64 -19.17
N ALA A 66 -3.58 -34.13 -20.34
CA ALA A 66 -4.18 -35.42 -20.72
C ALA A 66 -5.72 -35.55 -20.55
N THR A 67 -6.53 -36.04 -21.51
CA THR A 67 -6.34 -37.01 -22.62
C THR A 67 -7.40 -36.84 -23.74
N ASP A 68 -7.05 -37.39 -24.91
CA ASP A 68 -7.71 -37.49 -26.23
C ASP A 68 -9.17 -37.99 -26.29
N ALA A 69 -9.92 -37.57 -27.32
CA ALA A 69 -10.55 -38.47 -28.32
C ALA A 69 -11.27 -37.71 -29.45
N ASP A 70 -11.07 -38.24 -30.66
CA ASP A 70 -11.45 -37.86 -32.03
C ASP A 70 -12.96 -37.63 -32.32
N ALA A 71 -13.26 -36.83 -33.37
CA ALA A 71 -13.97 -37.29 -34.59
C ALA A 71 -14.32 -36.14 -35.58
N ASP A 72 -14.15 -36.45 -36.87
CA ASP A 72 -14.30 -35.64 -38.07
C ASP A 72 -15.74 -35.24 -38.50
N ALA A 73 -15.76 -34.32 -39.48
CA ALA A 73 -16.64 -34.24 -40.67
C ALA A 73 -17.72 -33.14 -40.75
N ASP A 74 -17.41 -32.15 -41.61
CA ASP A 74 -18.13 -31.67 -42.79
C ASP A 74 -19.61 -31.16 -42.74
N ALA A 75 -19.70 -29.88 -43.15
CA ALA A 75 -20.48 -29.35 -44.27
C ALA A 75 -21.97 -28.90 -44.10
N ASP A 76 -22.13 -27.64 -44.53
CA ASP A 76 -23.20 -27.03 -45.34
C ASP A 76 -24.49 -26.45 -44.71
N ALA A 77 -24.56 -25.11 -44.90
CA ALA A 77 -25.65 -24.28 -45.44
C ALA A 77 -26.98 -24.15 -44.66
N ASP A 78 -27.32 -22.92 -44.26
CA ASP A 78 -28.17 -22.04 -45.09
C ASP A 78 -28.32 -20.63 -44.50
N ALA A 79 -28.48 -19.68 -45.41
CA ALA A 79 -28.60 -18.23 -45.21
C ALA A 79 -30.02 -17.80 -44.80
N ASP A 80 -30.18 -16.69 -44.07
CA ASP A 80 -30.64 -15.41 -44.64
C ASP A 80 -30.94 -14.31 -43.58
N ALA A 81 -30.67 -13.07 -44.03
CA ALA A 81 -31.19 -11.75 -43.63
C ALA A 81 -30.88 -11.22 -42.20
N ASP A 82 -29.96 -10.27 -42.05
CA ASP A 82 -30.08 -8.82 -42.36
C ASP A 82 -30.84 -8.04 -41.27
N GLU A 83 -30.09 -7.38 -40.39
CA GLU A 83 -30.28 -5.94 -40.15
C GLU A 83 -29.03 -5.37 -39.44
N THR A 84 -28.37 -4.47 -40.17
CA THR A 84 -27.26 -3.62 -39.76
C THR A 84 -27.59 -2.79 -38.51
N ILE A 85 -26.85 -2.99 -37.41
CA ILE A 85 -26.67 -2.00 -36.35
C ILE A 85 -25.22 -1.56 -36.39
N THR A 86 -25.04 -0.36 -36.91
CA THR A 86 -23.80 0.41 -36.98
C THR A 86 -23.06 0.44 -35.64
N ASP A 87 -21.80 0.02 -35.69
CA ASP A 87 -20.77 0.26 -34.68
C ASP A 87 -20.81 1.72 -34.21
N HIS A 88 -21.19 1.94 -32.96
CA HIS A 88 -20.81 3.14 -32.22
C HIS A 88 -19.55 2.82 -31.42
N ASP A 89 -18.44 2.74 -32.15
CA ASP A 89 -17.09 2.94 -31.62
C ASP A 89 -16.96 4.39 -31.13
N GLY A 90 -17.50 4.63 -29.94
CA GLY A 90 -17.29 5.83 -29.15
C GLY A 90 -16.36 5.54 -27.99
N HIS A 91 -15.22 4.89 -28.23
CA HIS A 91 -14.14 4.79 -27.25
C HIS A 91 -13.53 6.18 -27.08
N VAL A 92 -14.16 7.01 -26.24
CA VAL A 92 -13.54 8.20 -25.67
C VAL A 92 -12.41 7.73 -24.76
N ASN A 93 -11.25 7.51 -25.36
CA ASN A 93 -9.96 7.61 -24.69
C ASN A 93 -9.80 9.07 -24.24
N ALA A 94 -10.53 9.44 -23.20
CA ALA A 94 -10.14 10.55 -22.36
C ALA A 94 -8.84 10.10 -21.69
N VAL A 95 -7.72 10.41 -22.35
CA VAL A 95 -6.41 10.46 -21.70
C VAL A 95 -6.59 11.45 -20.56
N SER A 96 -6.92 10.91 -19.39
CA SER A 96 -7.12 11.70 -18.19
C SER A 96 -5.78 12.32 -17.92
N GLU A 97 -5.70 13.65 -18.00
CA GLU A 97 -4.54 14.38 -17.53
C GLU A 97 -4.18 13.84 -16.13
N PRO A 98 -2.89 13.61 -15.83
CA PRO A 98 -2.49 13.07 -14.54
C PRO A 98 -3.01 14.04 -13.48
N LYS A 99 -4.09 13.65 -12.79
CA LYS A 99 -4.61 14.44 -11.70
C LYS A 99 -3.52 14.45 -10.64
N GLU A 100 -3.06 15.65 -10.30
CA GLU A 100 -2.22 15.86 -9.14
C GLU A 100 -3.07 15.49 -7.92
N PHE A 101 -2.86 14.28 -7.40
CA PHE A 101 -3.50 13.80 -6.20
C PHE A 101 -2.47 13.74 -5.07
N GLU A 102 -2.86 14.28 -3.93
CA GLU A 102 -2.10 14.11 -2.70
C GLU A 102 -2.53 12.82 -2.01
N VAL A 103 -1.59 11.89 -1.85
CA VAL A 103 -1.90 10.54 -1.34
C VAL A 103 -1.63 10.46 0.15
N TYR A 104 -2.68 10.23 0.93
CA TYR A 104 -2.59 9.97 2.36
C TYR A 104 -2.74 8.47 2.61
N GLY A 105 -1.73 7.86 3.25
CA GLY A 105 -1.77 6.42 3.55
C GLY A 105 -1.62 6.13 5.04
N ASP A 106 -2.17 4.96 5.43
CA ASP A 106 -1.89 4.39 6.75
C ASP A 106 -0.42 3.99 6.88
N SER A 107 0.08 3.93 8.12
CA SER A 107 1.46 3.51 8.42
C SER A 107 1.86 2.14 7.88
N ALA A 108 0.90 1.28 7.54
CA ALA A 108 1.17 0.03 6.82
C ALA A 108 1.82 0.24 5.44
N TYR A 109 1.56 1.37 4.77
CA TYR A 109 2.15 1.74 3.48
C TYR A 109 3.46 2.53 3.62
N ALA A 110 4.01 2.64 4.84
CA ALA A 110 5.19 3.47 5.13
C ALA A 110 6.53 2.73 4.98
N ASP A 111 6.56 1.57 4.30
CA ASP A 111 7.80 0.83 4.11
C ASP A 111 8.69 1.49 3.04
N GLY A 112 10.00 1.28 3.16
CA GLY A 112 10.96 1.98 2.33
C GLY A 112 10.84 1.68 0.84
N ALA A 113 10.43 0.46 0.45
CA ALA A 113 10.31 0.09 -0.96
C ALA A 113 9.12 0.82 -1.60
N THR A 114 7.98 0.85 -0.90
CA THR A 114 6.80 1.62 -1.30
C THR A 114 7.12 3.10 -1.50
N LEU A 115 7.77 3.72 -0.51
CA LEU A 115 8.09 5.15 -0.58
C LEU A 115 9.06 5.48 -1.72
N ASP A 116 10.07 4.63 -1.93
CA ASP A 116 11.04 4.80 -3.01
C ASP A 116 10.38 4.69 -4.39
N GLU A 117 9.58 3.63 -4.58
CA GLU A 117 8.85 3.38 -5.82
C GLU A 117 7.88 4.51 -6.17
N GLN A 118 7.11 4.99 -5.19
CA GLN A 118 6.13 6.06 -5.42
C GLN A 118 6.81 7.41 -5.63
N THR A 119 7.91 7.70 -4.92
CA THR A 119 8.72 8.91 -5.16
C THR A 119 9.30 8.91 -6.58
N GLN A 120 9.81 7.77 -7.07
CA GLN A 120 10.33 7.65 -8.44
C GLN A 120 9.26 7.89 -9.51
N ARG A 121 8.00 7.61 -9.18
CA ARG A 121 6.83 7.87 -10.04
C ARG A 121 6.28 9.30 -9.88
N GLY A 122 6.91 10.14 -9.08
CA GLY A 122 6.49 11.53 -8.84
C GLY A 122 5.36 11.68 -7.82
N HIS A 123 5.00 10.62 -7.10
CA HIS A 123 3.98 10.66 -6.07
C HIS A 123 4.62 10.92 -4.70
N ASP A 124 4.26 12.05 -4.08
CA ASP A 124 4.67 12.38 -2.71
C ASP A 124 3.67 11.80 -1.71
N MET A 125 3.97 10.60 -1.20
CA MET A 125 3.11 9.90 -0.26
C MET A 125 3.16 10.54 1.14
N ARG A 126 2.03 11.08 1.61
CA ARG A 126 1.86 11.56 2.98
C ARG A 126 1.53 10.44 3.95
N VAL A 127 2.52 9.58 4.18
CA VAL A 127 2.43 8.44 5.09
C VAL A 127 3.30 8.64 6.32
N LYS A 128 2.78 8.28 7.49
CA LYS A 128 3.54 8.31 8.75
C LYS A 128 4.47 7.10 8.87
N VAL A 129 5.77 7.35 8.74
CA VAL A 129 6.84 6.41 9.05
C VAL A 129 7.03 6.35 10.57
N PRO A 130 6.88 5.18 11.21
CA PRO A 130 7.05 5.07 12.65
C PRO A 130 8.51 5.33 13.07
N PRO A 131 8.75 5.93 14.25
CA PRO A 131 10.10 6.15 14.75
C PRO A 131 10.77 4.81 15.04
N VAL A 132 12.07 4.72 14.77
CA VAL A 132 12.83 3.49 15.05
C VAL A 132 13.14 3.48 16.54
N ARG A 133 12.64 2.48 17.27
CA ARG A 133 12.93 2.32 18.69
C ARG A 133 14.04 1.31 18.91
N ASN A 134 14.90 1.58 19.89
CA ASN A 134 15.93 0.65 20.32
C ASN A 134 15.99 0.63 21.85
N ALA A 135 15.73 -0.53 22.46
CA ALA A 135 15.78 -0.68 23.92
C ALA A 135 17.21 -0.66 24.49
N ASN A 136 18.23 -0.80 23.64
CA ASN A 136 19.63 -0.98 24.05
C ASN A 136 20.51 0.26 23.86
N GLY A 137 19.90 1.44 23.80
CA GLY A 137 20.58 2.73 23.68
C GLY A 137 19.97 3.59 22.57
N TYR A 138 20.72 4.56 22.06
CA TYR A 138 20.26 5.44 20.98
C TYR A 138 19.67 4.65 19.79
N SER A 139 18.59 5.19 19.22
CA SER A 139 17.99 4.67 18.00
C SER A 139 18.84 5.05 16.77
N LYS A 140 18.51 4.46 15.62
CA LYS A 140 19.14 4.81 14.34
C LYS A 140 18.91 6.29 13.97
N ASP A 141 17.79 6.86 14.37
CA ASP A 141 17.42 8.26 14.09
C ASP A 141 18.38 9.29 14.72
N ARG A 142 19.21 8.88 15.69
CA ARG A 142 20.28 9.72 16.27
C ARG A 142 21.57 9.72 15.44
N PHE A 143 21.66 8.92 14.38
CA PHE A 143 22.84 8.80 13.53
C PHE A 143 22.57 9.52 12.20
N GLY A 144 23.51 10.36 11.78
CA GLY A 144 23.48 10.93 10.44
C GLY A 144 23.93 9.87 9.45
N ILE A 145 23.11 9.55 8.45
CA ILE A 145 23.47 8.59 7.39
C ILE A 145 23.44 9.36 6.09
N ASP A 146 24.59 9.42 5.43
CA ASP A 146 24.75 10.04 4.13
C ASP A 146 24.90 8.92 3.09
N MET A 147 23.81 8.67 2.38
CA MET A 147 23.75 7.64 1.34
C MET A 147 24.54 8.05 0.09
N THR A 148 24.76 9.34 -0.15
CA THR A 148 25.51 9.86 -1.30
C THR A 148 27.01 9.77 -1.06
N ALA A 149 27.48 10.20 0.11
CA ALA A 149 28.88 10.05 0.51
C ALA A 149 29.23 8.60 0.90
N GLY A 150 28.23 7.74 1.13
CA GLY A 150 28.43 6.38 1.59
C GLY A 150 29.00 6.33 3.01
N THR A 151 28.56 7.24 3.90
CA THR A 151 29.08 7.33 5.28
C THR A 151 27.97 7.41 6.32
N ALA A 152 28.32 7.08 7.56
CA ALA A 152 27.44 7.26 8.71
C ALA A 152 28.19 7.91 9.88
N THR A 153 27.55 8.88 10.51
CA THR A 153 28.07 9.70 11.61
C THR A 153 27.29 9.43 12.89
N CYS A 154 27.99 9.15 13.97
CA CYS A 154 27.38 8.89 15.28
C CYS A 154 27.12 10.18 16.08
N PRO A 155 26.34 10.14 17.18
CA PRO A 155 26.12 11.30 18.05
C PRO A 155 27.36 11.89 18.72
N ALA A 156 28.48 11.15 18.72
CA ALA A 156 29.79 11.62 19.18
C ALA A 156 30.66 12.11 18.01
N GLU A 157 30.04 12.43 16.86
CA GLU A 157 30.68 13.03 15.68
C GLU A 157 31.71 12.17 14.95
N HIS A 158 31.91 10.91 15.35
CA HIS A 158 32.70 9.97 14.57
C HIS A 158 31.96 9.52 13.31
N THR A 159 32.63 9.60 12.17
CA THR A 159 32.13 9.15 10.86
C THR A 159 32.85 7.89 10.40
N VAL A 160 32.10 6.94 9.83
CA VAL A 160 32.64 5.70 9.26
C VAL A 160 32.04 5.44 7.89
N ALA A 161 32.81 4.78 7.02
CA ALA A 161 32.30 4.33 5.73
C ALA A 161 31.23 3.24 5.89
N ILE A 162 30.22 3.31 5.04
CA ILE A 162 29.21 2.27 4.89
C ILE A 162 29.83 1.13 4.10
N SER A 163 29.83 -0.05 4.71
CA SER A 163 30.34 -1.27 4.08
C SER A 163 29.20 -2.16 3.61
N THR A 164 29.31 -2.70 2.39
CA THR A 164 28.38 -3.70 1.87
C THR A 164 28.71 -5.06 2.47
N GLY A 165 27.85 -5.58 3.34
CA GLY A 165 27.92 -6.95 3.83
C GLY A 165 27.25 -7.94 2.86
N ARG A 166 27.34 -9.24 3.16
CA ARG A 166 26.74 -10.30 2.32
C ARG A 166 25.21 -10.19 2.14
N ARG A 167 24.50 -9.56 3.08
CA ARG A 167 23.03 -9.47 3.11
C ARG A 167 22.49 -8.06 3.32
N GLN A 168 23.31 -7.15 3.83
CA GLN A 168 22.90 -5.78 4.14
C GLN A 168 24.11 -4.85 4.22
N GLN A 169 23.87 -3.56 3.98
CA GLN A 169 24.85 -2.51 4.25
C GLN A 169 24.94 -2.22 5.75
N VAL A 170 26.15 -1.97 6.24
CA VAL A 170 26.42 -1.74 7.67
C VAL A 170 27.51 -0.71 7.90
N ALA A 171 27.33 0.10 8.93
CA ALA A 171 28.32 1.02 9.49
C ALA A 171 28.78 0.52 10.87
N ARG A 172 30.09 0.34 11.07
CA ARG A 172 30.67 -0.22 12.30
C ARG A 172 31.51 0.84 13.02
N PHE A 173 31.12 1.20 14.23
CA PHE A 173 31.79 2.22 15.05
C PHE A 173 32.71 1.65 16.14
N GLY A 174 32.94 0.33 16.14
CA GLY A 174 33.61 -0.39 17.23
C GLY A 174 34.96 0.18 17.66
N ALA A 175 35.75 0.69 16.71
CA ALA A 175 37.05 1.32 16.99
C ALA A 175 36.92 2.58 17.86
N PHE A 176 35.90 3.40 17.60
CA PHE A 176 35.67 4.67 18.30
C PHE A 176 34.89 4.49 19.61
N CYS A 177 34.10 3.43 19.73
CA CYS A 177 33.27 3.22 20.91
C CYS A 177 34.05 2.90 22.20
N LYS A 178 35.34 2.51 22.15
CA LYS A 178 36.09 2.08 23.34
C LYS A 178 36.25 3.19 24.38
N ALA A 179 36.64 4.39 23.94
CA ALA A 179 36.85 5.57 24.79
C ALA A 179 35.73 6.62 24.67
N CYS A 180 34.64 6.30 23.97
CA CYS A 180 33.57 7.26 23.70
C CYS A 180 32.78 7.58 24.98
N PRO A 181 32.64 8.86 25.38
CA PRO A 181 31.90 9.25 26.60
C PRO A 181 30.41 8.91 26.51
N LEU A 182 29.84 8.89 25.30
CA LEU A 182 28.43 8.56 25.08
C LEU A 182 28.16 7.04 25.04
N ARG A 183 29.18 6.18 25.17
CA ARG A 183 29.05 4.73 24.98
C ARG A 183 27.95 4.11 25.85
N ALA A 184 27.91 4.46 27.13
CA ALA A 184 26.95 3.90 28.10
C ALA A 184 25.50 4.15 27.71
N GLN A 185 25.21 5.29 27.07
CA GLN A 185 23.87 5.64 26.58
C GLN A 185 23.64 5.17 25.13
N CYS A 186 24.70 5.03 24.35
CA CYS A 186 24.63 4.73 22.92
C CYS A 186 24.46 3.22 22.62
N THR A 187 25.13 2.33 23.35
CA THR A 187 25.09 0.89 23.08
C THR A 187 25.48 0.02 24.27
N LYS A 188 24.80 -1.11 24.45
CA LYS A 188 25.20 -2.18 25.39
C LYS A 188 26.16 -3.21 24.79
N ALA A 189 26.47 -3.11 23.50
CA ALA A 189 27.29 -4.11 22.80
C ALA A 189 28.78 -4.04 23.20
N ARG A 190 29.39 -5.22 23.40
CA ARG A 190 30.81 -5.35 23.79
C ARG A 190 31.75 -4.83 22.69
N HIS A 191 31.46 -5.12 21.42
CA HIS A 191 32.27 -4.73 20.26
C HIS A 191 31.91 -3.34 19.69
N GLY A 192 31.12 -2.55 20.41
CA GLY A 192 30.68 -1.22 19.99
C GLY A 192 29.44 -1.24 19.10
N ARG A 193 29.08 -0.06 18.59
CA ARG A 193 27.83 0.14 17.86
C ARG A 193 27.97 -0.30 16.40
N VAL A 194 26.97 -1.03 15.91
CA VAL A 194 26.77 -1.33 14.49
C VAL A 194 25.39 -0.80 14.09
N ILE A 195 25.33 -0.09 12.96
CA ILE A 195 24.09 0.38 12.35
C ILE A 195 23.89 -0.37 11.04
N THR A 196 22.76 -1.06 10.91
CA THR A 196 22.34 -1.65 9.64
C THR A 196 21.59 -0.62 8.82
N ILE A 197 21.94 -0.55 7.54
CA ILE A 197 21.42 0.42 6.58
C ILE A 197 20.47 -0.33 5.65
N HIS A 198 19.24 0.16 5.57
CA HIS A 198 18.20 -0.46 4.74
C HIS A 198 18.48 -0.16 3.26
N ALA A 199 18.05 -1.03 2.34
CA ALA A 199 18.24 -0.81 0.91
C ALA A 199 17.61 0.53 0.47
N HIS A 200 16.42 0.82 0.97
CA HIS A 200 15.68 2.07 0.72
C HIS A 200 15.83 3.08 1.88
N GLU A 201 17.03 3.22 2.46
CA GLU A 201 17.25 4.15 3.59
C GLU A 201 16.98 5.61 3.20
N ALA A 202 17.37 6.01 1.99
CA ALA A 202 17.21 7.37 1.50
C ALA A 202 15.72 7.78 1.47
N ALA A 203 14.84 6.91 0.97
CA ALA A 203 13.40 7.15 0.94
C ALA A 203 12.81 7.29 2.37
N LEU A 204 13.25 6.45 3.31
CA LEU A 204 12.82 6.54 4.72
C LEU A 204 13.30 7.84 5.39
N GLN A 205 14.53 8.29 5.11
CA GLN A 205 15.05 9.55 5.61
C GLN A 205 14.30 10.74 5.03
N HIS A 206 14.04 10.72 3.72
CA HIS A 206 13.26 11.76 3.03
C HIS A 206 11.85 11.89 3.63
N ALA A 207 11.13 10.78 3.78
CA ALA A 207 9.79 10.77 4.37
C ALA A 207 9.79 11.27 5.83
N LYS A 208 10.80 10.90 6.64
CA LYS A 208 10.94 11.42 8.01
C LYS A 208 11.25 12.91 8.06
N ALA A 209 12.08 13.42 7.15
CA ALA A 209 12.39 14.84 7.06
C ALA A 209 11.12 15.65 6.70
N ARG A 210 10.32 15.17 5.75
CA ARG A 210 9.02 15.77 5.40
C ARG A 210 8.04 15.74 6.58
N GLN A 211 8.00 14.68 7.37
CA GLN A 211 7.16 14.62 8.58
C GLN A 211 7.49 15.67 9.65
N CYS A 212 8.72 16.20 9.65
CA CYS A 212 9.10 17.29 10.55
C CYS A 212 8.54 18.65 10.13
N ASP A 213 8.10 18.81 8.88
CA ASP A 213 7.48 20.03 8.37
C ASP A 213 6.15 20.33 9.09
N PRO A 214 5.97 21.53 9.69
CA PRO A 214 4.72 21.94 10.30
C PRO A 214 3.50 21.85 9.38
N ALA A 215 3.64 22.20 8.09
CA ALA A 215 2.55 22.11 7.12
C ALA A 215 2.12 20.66 6.90
N TRP A 216 3.11 19.76 6.72
CA TRP A 216 2.86 18.33 6.61
C TRP A 216 2.08 17.80 7.83
N GLN A 217 2.48 18.20 9.03
CA GLN A 217 1.83 17.75 10.25
C GLN A 217 0.41 18.30 10.41
N GLN A 218 0.16 19.53 9.96
CA GLN A 218 -1.15 20.14 10.01
C GLN A 218 -2.13 19.39 9.09
N ASP A 219 -1.74 19.16 7.85
CA ASP A 219 -2.60 18.47 6.88
C ASP A 219 -2.83 17.01 7.31
N TYR A 220 -1.78 16.31 7.76
CA TYR A 220 -1.91 14.94 8.27
C TYR A 220 -2.86 14.87 9.47
N ARG A 221 -2.87 15.87 10.38
CA ARG A 221 -3.83 15.95 11.48
C ARG A 221 -5.26 16.26 11.01
N THR A 222 -5.40 17.00 9.92
CA THR A 222 -6.69 17.39 9.33
C THR A 222 -7.39 16.20 8.70
N TYR A 223 -6.69 15.43 7.85
CA TYR A 223 -7.31 14.38 7.04
C TYR A 223 -7.31 12.99 7.68
N ARG A 224 -6.34 12.68 8.55
CA ARG A 224 -6.24 11.35 9.19
C ARG A 224 -7.52 10.91 9.92
N PRO A 225 -8.21 11.75 10.70
CA PRO A 225 -9.43 11.34 11.39
C PRO A 225 -10.50 10.78 10.46
N SER A 226 -10.65 11.34 9.25
CA SER A 226 -11.60 10.88 8.24
C SER A 226 -11.23 9.49 7.72
N VAL A 227 -9.96 9.27 7.40
CA VAL A 227 -9.43 7.96 6.96
C VAL A 227 -9.66 6.88 8.03
N GLU A 228 -9.25 7.13 9.27
CA GLU A 228 -9.39 6.18 10.38
C GLU A 228 -10.86 5.86 10.68
N ARG A 229 -11.75 6.87 10.59
CA ARG A 229 -13.19 6.70 10.79
C ARG A 229 -13.80 5.80 9.71
N LYS A 230 -13.43 5.98 8.45
CA LYS A 230 -13.94 5.14 7.35
C LYS A 230 -13.42 3.71 7.44
N ILE A 231 -12.16 3.51 7.80
CA ILE A 231 -11.62 2.17 8.14
C ILE A 231 -12.42 1.54 9.29
N SER A 232 -12.80 2.31 10.30
CA SER A 232 -13.64 1.84 11.40
C SER A 232 -15.05 1.44 10.94
N HIS A 233 -15.70 2.27 10.11
CA HIS A 233 -17.00 1.94 9.51
C HIS A 233 -16.93 0.64 8.69
N PHE A 234 -15.88 0.48 7.89
CA PHE A 234 -15.68 -0.69 7.04
C PHE A 234 -15.42 -1.98 7.83
N THR A 235 -14.70 -1.88 8.95
CA THR A 235 -14.31 -3.03 9.79
C THR A 235 -15.28 -3.31 10.96
N ARG A 236 -16.37 -2.53 11.09
CA ARG A 236 -17.34 -2.66 12.18
C ARG A 236 -18.03 -4.03 12.15
N ARG A 237 -18.17 -4.64 13.34
CA ARG A 237 -18.65 -6.02 13.55
C ARG A 237 -19.97 -6.41 12.87
N PRO A 238 -21.01 -5.56 12.73
CA PRO A 238 -22.26 -5.95 12.08
C PRO A 238 -22.08 -6.49 10.65
N TRP A 239 -20.99 -6.11 9.98
CA TRP A 239 -20.72 -6.49 8.60
C TRP A 239 -19.79 -7.71 8.48
N GLY A 240 -19.27 -8.25 9.59
CA GLY A 240 -18.30 -9.36 9.55
C GLY A 240 -16.92 -8.96 9.01
N GLY A 241 -16.62 -7.65 8.89
CA GLY A 241 -15.60 -7.10 8.00
C GLY A 241 -14.13 -7.41 8.29
N ARG A 242 -13.84 -8.29 9.23
CA ARG A 242 -12.49 -8.83 9.46
C ARG A 242 -12.36 -10.30 9.07
N LYS A 243 -13.43 -10.94 8.59
CA LYS A 243 -13.47 -12.34 8.16
C LYS A 243 -14.16 -12.44 6.81
N ALA A 244 -13.60 -13.24 5.91
CA ALA A 244 -14.26 -13.54 4.65
C ALA A 244 -15.50 -14.40 4.92
N ARG A 245 -16.60 -14.11 4.23
CA ARG A 245 -17.81 -14.96 4.26
C ARG A 245 -17.74 -16.09 3.23
N CYS A 246 -16.92 -15.91 2.20
CA CYS A 246 -16.73 -16.80 1.07
C CYS A 246 -15.24 -17.07 0.84
N ARG A 247 -14.93 -18.07 0.01
CA ARG A 247 -13.56 -18.36 -0.46
C ARG A 247 -13.37 -17.86 -1.89
N GLY A 248 -12.15 -17.45 -2.20
CA GLY A 248 -11.74 -16.93 -3.51
C GLY A 248 -11.82 -15.40 -3.60
N GLN A 249 -10.76 -14.78 -4.12
CA GLN A 249 -10.60 -13.33 -4.20
C GLN A 249 -11.79 -12.66 -4.90
N LYS A 250 -12.19 -13.09 -6.10
CA LYS A 250 -13.32 -12.51 -6.83
C LYS A 250 -14.60 -12.43 -6.01
N ARG A 251 -14.94 -13.51 -5.28
CA ARG A 251 -16.15 -13.57 -4.43
C ARG A 251 -16.03 -12.67 -3.19
N ILE A 252 -14.83 -12.57 -2.63
CA ILE A 252 -14.53 -11.70 -1.50
C ILE A 252 -14.63 -10.23 -1.93
N LEU A 253 -14.11 -9.88 -3.12
CA LEU A 253 -14.18 -8.54 -3.68
C LEU A 253 -15.63 -8.09 -3.87
N THR A 254 -16.52 -8.94 -4.38
CA THR A 254 -17.95 -8.62 -4.50
C THR A 254 -18.59 -8.24 -3.16
N ASP A 255 -18.29 -8.96 -2.06
CA ASP A 255 -18.79 -8.62 -0.71
C ASP A 255 -18.27 -7.27 -0.22
N ILE A 256 -17.01 -6.96 -0.53
CA ILE A 256 -16.33 -5.73 -0.12
C ILE A 256 -16.85 -4.53 -0.92
N LEU A 257 -17.05 -4.67 -2.23
CA LEU A 257 -17.66 -3.66 -3.10
C LEU A 257 -19.09 -3.35 -2.68
N ALA A 258 -19.92 -4.38 -2.45
CA ALA A 258 -21.29 -4.18 -1.97
C ALA A 258 -21.33 -3.41 -0.63
N ARG A 259 -20.39 -3.71 0.26
CA ARG A 259 -20.25 -3.00 1.54
C ARG A 259 -19.79 -1.55 1.35
N ALA A 260 -18.82 -1.30 0.48
CA ALA A 260 -18.35 0.04 0.16
C ALA A 260 -19.50 0.89 -0.40
N GLY A 261 -20.28 0.35 -1.33
CA GLY A 261 -21.48 0.99 -1.86
C GLY A 261 -22.50 1.35 -0.77
N ALA A 262 -22.79 0.41 0.15
CA ALA A 262 -23.69 0.69 1.28
C ALA A 262 -23.17 1.79 2.23
N ILE A 263 -21.86 1.84 2.47
CA ILE A 263 -21.22 2.89 3.29
C ILE A 263 -21.27 4.25 2.59
N ASN A 264 -21.03 4.28 1.27
CA ASN A 264 -21.14 5.50 0.47
C ASN A 264 -22.59 6.01 0.46
N LEU A 265 -23.57 5.14 0.24
CA LEU A 265 -24.98 5.52 0.27
C LEU A 265 -25.38 6.11 1.64
N ALA A 266 -24.94 5.49 2.74
CA ALA A 266 -25.19 6.02 4.08
C ALA A 266 -24.52 7.40 4.31
N ARG A 267 -23.34 7.62 3.72
CA ARG A 267 -22.66 8.93 3.75
C ARG A 267 -23.41 9.96 2.92
N LEU A 268 -23.77 9.64 1.69
CA LEU A 268 -24.56 10.51 0.82
C LEU A 268 -25.89 10.91 1.47
N ALA A 269 -26.59 9.97 2.12
CA ALA A 269 -27.79 10.28 2.89
C ALA A 269 -27.53 11.28 4.02
N THR A 270 -26.36 11.20 4.69
CA THR A 270 -25.95 12.18 5.71
C THR A 270 -25.63 13.55 5.10
N LEU A 271 -25.16 13.58 3.85
CA LEU A 271 -24.90 14.81 3.07
C LEU A 271 -26.19 15.39 2.45
N GLY A 272 -27.37 14.82 2.70
CA GLY A 272 -28.64 15.34 2.19
C GLY A 272 -29.02 14.83 0.80
N LEU A 273 -28.60 13.60 0.44
CA LEU A 273 -29.05 12.93 -0.78
C LEU A 273 -30.58 12.92 -0.86
N HIS A 274 -31.12 13.50 -1.93
CA HIS A 274 -32.56 13.59 -2.17
C HIS A 274 -32.88 13.32 -3.65
N PRO A 275 -34.10 12.84 -3.96
CA PRO A 275 -34.54 12.68 -5.34
C PRO A 275 -34.70 14.06 -6.01
N HIS A 276 -34.25 14.15 -7.25
CA HIS A 276 -34.34 15.32 -8.11
C HIS A 276 -34.92 14.92 -9.47
N ALA A 277 -35.48 15.88 -10.24
CA ALA A 277 -36.22 15.59 -11.47
C ALA A 277 -35.43 14.78 -12.54
N LYS A 278 -34.10 14.81 -12.50
CA LYS A 278 -33.21 14.07 -13.41
C LYS A 278 -32.37 12.98 -12.73
N GLY A 279 -32.71 12.59 -11.50
CA GLY A 279 -31.96 11.58 -10.75
C GLY A 279 -31.87 11.90 -9.25
N TRP A 280 -30.65 12.03 -8.74
CA TRP A 280 -30.37 12.31 -7.34
C TRP A 280 -29.51 13.56 -7.22
N ALA A 281 -29.70 14.32 -6.15
CA ALA A 281 -28.90 15.49 -5.81
C ALA A 281 -28.48 15.46 -4.35
N ILE A 282 -27.39 16.16 -4.02
CA ILE A 282 -26.90 16.39 -2.66
C ILE A 282 -27.24 17.86 -2.30
N ALA A 283 -27.53 18.12 -1.03
CA ALA A 283 -27.98 19.42 -0.53
C ALA A 283 -26.87 20.47 -0.51
#